data_AF-M1E0N6-F1
#
_entry.id   AF-M1E0N6-F1
#
_cell.length_a   1.000
_cell.length_b   1.000
_cell.length_c   1.000
_cell.angle_alpha   90.00
_cell.angle_beta   90.00
_cell.angle_gamma   90.00
#
_symmetry.space_group_name_H-M   'P 1'
#
loop_
_entity.id
_entity.type
_entity.pdbx_description
1 polymer ?
#
loop_
_entity_poly.entity_id
_entity_poly.type
_entity_poly.pdbx_seq_one_letter_code
_entity_poly.pdbx_strand_id
1 'polypeptide(L)'
;MPAWLGPFLKKTFFGTCLVHDELQKNELNKYCITCDSDLCRNCIATNKHNEHDLLKIYRHVYKDVVPLDEMEKYIDCTKIQVEAKWGKIVEMKQKRKRKGIPRRAPLK
;
A
#
# COMPACT_ATOMS: atom_id res chain seq x y z
N MET A 1 0.76 14.71 5.90
CA MET A 1 0.60 13.33 5.39
C MET A 1 1.71 12.50 6.01
N PRO A 2 1.46 11.26 6.43
CA PRO A 2 2.48 10.45 7.09
C PRO A 2 3.63 10.12 6.15
N ALA A 3 4.84 9.99 6.70
CA ALA A 3 6.04 9.68 5.93
C ALA A 3 5.97 8.30 5.25
N TRP A 4 5.36 7.30 5.91
CA TRP A 4 5.22 5.93 5.40
C TRP A 4 4.30 5.79 4.18
N LEU A 5 3.33 6.71 4.01
CA LEU A 5 2.33 6.61 2.95
C LEU A 5 2.93 6.75 1.54
N GLY A 6 3.97 7.57 1.40
CA GLY A 6 4.65 7.78 0.12
C GLY A 6 5.35 6.51 -0.40
N PRO A 7 6.26 5.90 0.40
CA PRO A 7 6.87 4.61 0.11
C PRO A 7 5.84 3.49 -0.10
N PHE A 8 4.84 3.39 0.78
CA PHE A 8 3.78 2.39 0.69
C PHE A 8 3.07 2.39 -0.67
N LEU A 9 2.68 3.56 -1.19
CA LEU A 9 2.00 3.69 -2.50
C LEU A 9 2.89 3.38 -3.71
N LYS A 10 4.21 3.29 -3.53
CA LYS A 10 5.17 2.97 -4.61
C LYS A 10 5.60 1.51 -4.61
N LYS A 11 5.37 0.80 -3.50
CA LYS A 11 5.70 -0.62 -3.38
C LYS A 11 4.74 -1.46 -4.21
N THR A 12 5.23 -2.63 -4.61
CA THR A 12 4.45 -3.70 -5.22
C THR A 12 4.35 -4.84 -4.22
N PHE A 13 3.15 -5.30 -3.91
CA PHE A 13 2.94 -6.38 -2.96
C PHE A 13 2.78 -7.72 -3.70
N PHE A 14 2.67 -8.81 -2.93
CA PHE A 14 2.53 -10.18 -3.45
C PHE A 14 3.76 -10.71 -4.21
N GLY A 15 4.93 -10.12 -3.98
CA GLY A 15 6.20 -10.73 -4.37
C GLY A 15 6.59 -11.88 -3.43
N THR A 16 7.64 -12.61 -3.79
CA THR A 16 8.22 -13.65 -2.94
C THR A 16 9.21 -13.07 -1.94
N CYS A 17 9.09 -13.46 -0.67
CA CYS A 17 10.05 -13.05 0.35
C CYS A 17 11.41 -13.72 0.12
N LEU A 18 12.44 -12.93 -0.18
CA LEU A 18 13.80 -13.42 -0.44
C LEU A 18 14.43 -14.14 0.76
N VAL A 19 14.04 -13.77 1.98
CA VAL A 19 14.55 -14.38 3.23
C VAL A 19 13.90 -15.74 3.51
N HIS A 20 12.67 -15.94 3.02
CA HIS A 20 11.86 -17.13 3.29
C HIS A 20 11.41 -17.79 1.98
N ASP A 21 12.21 -17.71 0.93
CA ASP A 21 11.86 -18.19 -0.41
C ASP A 21 11.55 -19.70 -0.41
N GLU A 22 12.28 -20.47 0.40
CA GLU A 22 12.12 -21.93 0.54
C GLU A 22 10.91 -22.33 1.40
N LEU A 23 10.29 -21.38 2.10
CA LEU A 23 9.17 -21.66 3.00
C LEU A 23 7.82 -21.45 2.32
N GLN A 24 6.84 -22.28 2.70
CA GLN A 24 5.46 -22.08 2.30
C GLN A 24 4.92 -20.74 2.84
N LYS A 25 3.97 -20.13 2.12
CA LYS A 25 3.29 -18.86 2.50
C LYS A 25 4.28 -17.68 2.67
N ASN A 26 5.28 -17.63 1.79
CA ASN A 26 6.31 -16.60 1.71
C ASN A 26 5.90 -15.34 0.92
N GLU A 27 4.63 -15.24 0.53
CA GLU A 27 4.09 -14.08 -0.18
C GLU A 27 4.09 -12.82 0.68
N LEU A 28 4.60 -11.72 0.12
CA LEU A 28 4.72 -10.40 0.74
C LEU A 28 3.38 -9.65 0.69
N ASN A 29 2.42 -10.07 1.51
CA ASN A 29 1.06 -9.53 1.56
C ASN A 29 0.76 -8.68 2.80
N LYS A 30 1.80 -8.28 3.53
CA LYS A 30 1.69 -7.37 4.67
C LYS A 30 2.72 -6.27 4.58
N TYR A 31 2.44 -5.15 5.22
CA TYR A 31 3.35 -4.02 5.28
C TYR A 31 3.47 -3.52 6.71
N CYS A 32 4.70 -3.35 7.17
CA CYS A 32 5.00 -2.79 8.47
C CYS A 32 5.25 -1.29 8.34
N ILE A 33 4.40 -0.50 8.98
CA ILE A 33 4.49 0.97 8.99
C ILE A 33 5.75 1.42 9.72
N THR A 34 6.07 0.78 10.85
CA THR A 34 7.24 1.10 11.67
C THR A 34 8.57 0.84 10.94
N CYS A 35 8.64 -0.23 10.15
CA CYS A 35 9.86 -0.62 9.43
C CYS A 35 9.89 -0.21 7.95
N ASP A 36 8.83 0.42 7.44
CA ASP A 36 8.64 0.71 6.01
C ASP A 36 8.95 -0.49 5.08
N SER A 37 8.51 -1.68 5.48
CA SER A 37 8.90 -2.94 4.84
C SER A 37 7.71 -3.86 4.61
N ASP A 38 7.70 -4.52 3.45
CA ASP A 38 6.75 -5.58 3.13
C ASP A 38 7.21 -6.92 3.74
N LEU A 39 6.25 -7.71 4.21
CA LEU A 39 6.47 -8.87 5.06
C LEU A 39 5.60 -10.04 4.61
N CYS A 40 6.16 -11.25 4.72
CA CYS A 40 5.40 -12.49 4.59
C CYS A 40 4.96 -13.01 5.97
N ARG A 41 4.22 -14.12 5.98
CA ARG A 41 3.76 -14.74 7.22
C ARG A 41 4.91 -15.14 8.15
N ASN A 42 6.00 -15.62 7.58
CA ASN A 42 7.17 -16.06 8.35
C ASN A 42 7.93 -14.87 8.96
N CYS A 43 8.01 -13.72 8.26
CA CYS A 43 8.60 -12.51 8.82
C CYS A 43 7.94 -12.08 10.13
N ILE A 44 6.61 -12.15 10.22
CA ILE A 44 5.89 -11.82 11.46
C ILE A 44 6.16 -12.85 12.55
N ALA A 45 6.21 -14.13 12.18
CA ALA A 45 6.44 -15.24 13.12
C ALA A 45 7.81 -15.15 13.82
N THR A 46 8.78 -14.44 13.22
CA THR A 46 10.10 -14.20 13.85
C THR A 46 10.09 -13.26 15.05
N ASN A 47 8.92 -12.80 15.52
CA ASN A 47 8.72 -11.84 16.63
C ASN A 47 9.33 -10.45 16.45
N LYS A 48 10.11 -10.19 15.38
CA LYS A 48 10.68 -8.86 15.09
C LYS A 48 9.64 -7.76 14.81
N HIS A 49 8.39 -8.14 14.58
CA HIS A 49 7.29 -7.24 14.21
C HIS A 49 6.06 -7.40 15.10
N ASN A 50 6.19 -8.03 16.29
CA ASN A 50 5.05 -8.32 17.16
C ASN A 50 4.38 -7.03 17.68
N GLU A 51 5.19 -6.01 17.97
CA GLU A 51 4.76 -4.72 18.52
C GLU A 51 4.66 -3.61 17.45
N HIS A 52 4.76 -3.97 16.18
CA HIS A 52 4.73 -2.98 15.09
C HIS A 52 3.35 -2.85 14.48
N ASP A 53 3.11 -1.69 13.88
CA ASP A 53 1.91 -1.41 13.11
C ASP A 53 1.96 -2.12 11.76
N LEU A 54 1.03 -3.04 11.53
CA LEU A 54 0.98 -3.89 10.34
C LEU A 54 -0.32 -3.67 9.55
N LEU A 55 -0.17 -3.39 8.26
CA LEU A 55 -1.28 -3.36 7.30
C LEU A 55 -1.36 -4.69 6.55
N LYS A 56 -2.58 -5.23 6.44
CA LYS A 56 -2.87 -6.39 5.58
C LYS A 56 -3.28 -5.90 4.20
N ILE A 57 -2.55 -6.34 3.18
CA ILE A 57 -2.86 -6.03 1.79
C ILE A 57 -3.60 -7.21 1.17
N TYR A 58 -4.64 -6.91 0.41
CA TYR A 58 -5.43 -7.86 -0.36
C TYR A 58 -5.23 -7.58 -1.84
N ARG A 59 -5.33 -8.62 -2.68
CA ARG A 59 -5.29 -8.47 -4.13
C ARG A 59 -6.67 -8.77 -4.69
N HIS A 60 -7.28 -7.76 -5.30
CA HIS A 60 -8.52 -7.93 -6.05
C HIS A 60 -8.21 -7.78 -7.54
N VAL A 61 -8.35 -8.89 -8.26
CA VAL A 61 -8.03 -9.01 -9.69
C VAL A 61 -6.54 -8.74 -9.96
N TYR A 62 -6.17 -7.47 -10.14
CA TYR A 62 -4.79 -7.02 -10.41
C TYR A 62 -4.42 -5.77 -9.62
N LYS A 63 -5.13 -5.48 -8.53
CA LYS A 63 -4.92 -4.28 -7.73
C LYS A 63 -4.72 -4.65 -6.28
N ASP A 64 -3.72 -3.98 -5.69
CA ASP A 64 -3.43 -4.07 -4.27
C ASP A 64 -4.36 -3.10 -3.53
N VAL A 65 -5.08 -3.63 -2.56
CA VAL A 65 -6.08 -2.89 -1.77
C VAL A 65 -5.88 -3.15 -0.28
N VAL A 66 -6.21 -2.16 0.54
CA VAL A 66 -6.23 -2.28 2.01
C VAL A 66 -7.66 -2.00 2.49
N PRO A 67 -8.17 -2.76 3.46
CA PRO A 67 -9.48 -2.50 4.05
C PRO A 67 -9.51 -1.09 4.65
N LEU A 68 -10.61 -0.37 4.46
CA LEU A 68 -10.75 1.00 4.97
C LEU A 68 -10.55 1.04 6.49
N ASP A 69 -11.12 0.08 7.23
CA ASP A 69 -11.02 -0.01 8.70
C ASP A 69 -9.57 -0.06 9.21
N GLU A 70 -8.69 -0.77 8.50
CA GLU A 70 -7.27 -0.86 8.87
C GLU A 70 -6.53 0.43 8.52
N MET A 71 -6.89 1.09 7.42
CA MET A 71 -6.25 2.33 6.98
C MET A 71 -6.64 3.54 7.84
N GLU A 72 -7.91 3.61 8.24
CA GLU A 72 -8.46 4.73 9.04
C GLU A 72 -7.82 4.85 10.42
N LYS A 73 -7.24 3.77 10.96
CA LYS A 73 -6.47 3.77 12.21
C LYS A 73 -5.22 4.66 12.13
N TYR A 74 -4.66 4.84 10.94
CA TYR A 74 -3.39 5.54 10.73
C TYR A 74 -3.53 6.87 10.01
N ILE A 75 -4.56 7.02 9.16
CA ILE A 75 -4.78 8.24 8.40
C ILE A 75 -6.25 8.55 8.17
N ASP A 76 -6.54 9.85 8.14
CA ASP A 76 -7.81 10.35 7.64
C ASP A 76 -7.94 10.08 6.13
N CYS A 77 -8.76 9.08 5.80
CA CYS A 77 -8.94 8.58 4.44
C CYS A 77 -9.80 9.51 3.55
N THR A 78 -10.31 10.64 4.06
CA THR A 78 -11.20 11.55 3.31
C THR A 78 -10.56 12.14 2.06
N LYS A 79 -9.22 12.25 2.03
CA LYS A 79 -8.46 12.82 0.89
C LYS A 79 -7.92 11.77 -0.08
N ILE A 80 -8.08 10.48 0.22
CA ILE A 80 -7.62 9.35 -0.60
C ILE A 80 -8.77 8.95 -1.53
N GLN A 81 -8.43 8.57 -2.77
CA GLN A 81 -9.45 8.17 -3.74
C GLN A 81 -9.97 6.77 -3.39
N VAL A 82 -11.02 6.71 -2.56
CA VAL A 82 -11.72 5.47 -2.19
C VAL A 82 -12.67 5.08 -3.35
N GLU A 83 -12.22 4.25 -4.29
CA GLU A 83 -13.13 3.59 -5.23
C GLU A 83 -13.82 2.39 -4.53
N ALA A 84 -14.83 2.68 -3.72
CA ALA A 84 -15.66 1.66 -3.07
C ALA A 84 -16.61 1.01 -4.09
N LYS A 85 -16.14 0.02 -4.86
CA LYS A 85 -17.02 -0.69 -5.81
C LYS A 85 -17.67 -1.96 -5.29
N TRP A 86 -17.21 -2.58 -4.20
CA TRP A 86 -17.85 -3.80 -3.65
C TRP A 86 -17.54 -3.97 -2.16
N GLY A 87 -18.29 -3.30 -1.29
CA GLY A 87 -17.97 -3.20 0.14
C GLY A 87 -16.79 -2.24 0.39
N LYS A 88 -16.63 -1.77 1.62
CA LYS A 88 -15.73 -0.67 2.04
C LYS A 88 -14.22 -0.99 1.85
N ILE A 89 -13.74 -1.02 0.61
CA ILE A 89 -12.34 -1.33 0.25
C ILE A 89 -11.69 -0.08 -0.34
N VAL A 90 -10.46 0.25 0.12
CA VAL A 90 -9.70 1.39 -0.40
C VAL A 90 -8.78 0.93 -1.51
N GLU A 91 -8.99 1.51 -2.69
CA GLU A 91 -8.04 1.39 -3.79
C GLU A 91 -6.84 2.33 -3.55
N MET A 92 -5.64 1.76 -3.58
CA MET A 92 -4.41 2.53 -3.39
C MET A 92 -4.01 3.21 -4.70
N LYS A 93 -4.48 4.44 -4.94
CA LYS A 93 -3.97 5.27 -6.04
C LYS A 93 -3.58 6.65 -5.56
N GLN A 94 -2.34 7.05 -5.88
CA GLN A 94 -1.92 8.43 -5.74
C GLN A 94 -2.64 9.30 -6.78
N LYS A 95 -3.29 10.39 -6.35
CA LYS A 95 -3.87 11.39 -7.26
C LYS A 95 -2.79 11.85 -8.24
N ARG A 96 -2.96 11.51 -9.53
CA ARG A 96 -2.15 12.11 -10.59
C ARG A 96 -2.47 13.61 -10.63
N LYS A 97 -1.50 14.47 -10.32
CA LYS A 97 -1.62 15.90 -10.65
C LYS A 97 -1.86 15.98 -12.16
N ARG A 98 -3.00 16.54 -12.57
CA ARG A 98 -3.24 16.85 -13.99
C ARG A 98 -2.09 17.74 -14.43
N LYS A 99 -1.24 17.27 -15.35
CA LYS A 99 -0.29 18.14 -16.03
C LYS A 99 -1.15 19.18 -16.75
N GLY A 100 -1.05 20.44 -16.32
CA GLY A 100 -1.70 21.54 -17.03
C GLY A 100 -1.24 21.51 -18.48
N ILE A 101 -2.19 21.64 -19.40
CA ILE A 101 -1.93 21.73 -20.83
C ILE A 101 -1.04 22.97 -21.03
N PRO A 102 0.18 22.87 -21.56
CA PRO A 102 0.97 24.05 -21.87
C PRO A 102 0.27 24.80 -23.00
N ARG A 103 -0.26 25.99 -22.72
CA ARG A 103 -0.70 26.92 -23.78
C ARG A 103 0.56 27.39 -24.52
N ARG A 104 0.70 27.03 -25.80
CA ARG A 104 1.70 27.66 -26.66
C ARG A 104 1.24 29.10 -26.96
N ALA A 105 2.15 30.05 -26.79
CA ALA A 105 1.95 31.46 -27.11
C ALA A 105 1.83 31.67 -28.63
N PRO A 106 1.13 32.73 -29.10
CA PRO A 106 1.09 33.07 -30.52
C PRO A 106 2.48 33.49 -31.01
N LEU A 107 2.92 32.95 -32.15
CA LEU A 107 4.11 33.45 -32.84
C LEU A 107 3.82 34.88 -33.34
N LYS A 108 4.71 35.81 -32.99
CA LYS A 108 4.84 37.11 -33.67
C LYS A 108 5.81 36.95 -34.84
#